data_AF-A0A957M9B4-F1
#
_entry.id   AF-A0A957M9B4-F1
#
_cell.length_a   1.000
_cell.length_b   1.000
_cell.length_c   1.000
_cell.angle_alpha   90.00
_cell.angle_beta   90.00
_cell.angle_gamma   90.00
#
_symmetry.space_group_name_H-M   'P 1'
#
loop_
_entity.id
_entity.type
_entity.pdbx_description
1 polymer ?
#
loop_
_entity_poly.entity_id
_entity_poly.type
_entity_poly.pdbx_seq_one_letter_code
_entity_poly.pdbx_strand_id
1 'polypeptide(L)' 'GAGKTTIVNLLTRFYDVDSGRILVDGADIRTLDRYALRRQLGIVLQDTYLFTGTVLENIRY' A
#
# COMPACT_ATOMS: atom_id res chain seq x y z
N GLY A 1 16.94 -1.32 -7.45
CA GLY A 1 17.70 -0.62 -6.39
C GLY A 1 17.45 0.87 -6.24
N ALA A 2 16.50 1.50 -6.96
CA ALA A 2 16.28 2.96 -6.88
C ALA A 2 15.24 3.39 -5.82
N GLY A 3 14.99 2.59 -4.79
CA GLY A 3 14.06 2.95 -3.69
C GLY A 3 12.55 2.88 -3.98
N LYS A 4 12.12 2.50 -5.19
CA LYS A 4 10.69 2.38 -5.55
C LYS A 4 9.90 1.50 -4.58
N THR A 5 10.41 0.30 -4.29
CA THR A 5 9.79 -0.62 -3.31
C THR A 5 9.75 -0.03 -1.91
N THR A 6 10.80 0.69 -1.50
CA THR A 6 10.86 1.38 -0.21
C THR A 6 9.75 2.43 -0.09
N ILE A 7 9.53 3.24 -1.14
CA ILE A 7 8.45 4.24 -1.16
C ILE A 7 7.08 3.57 -1.04
N VAL A 8 6.83 2.50 -1.79
CA VAL A 8 5.56 1.76 -1.71
C VAL A 8 5.34 1.21 -0.30
N ASN A 9 6.38 0.65 0.33
CA ASN A 9 6.28 0.10 1.69
C ASN A 9 6.00 1.18 2.76
N LEU A 10 6.52 2.39 2.58
CA LEU A 10 6.24 3.52 3.47
C LEU A 10 4.81 4.05 3.29
N LEU A 11 4.35 4.20 2.04
CA LEU A 11 2.98 4.67 1.73
C LEU A 11 1.90 3.71 2.27
N THR A 12 2.19 2.42 2.25
CA THR A 12 1.28 1.35 2.73
C THR A 12 1.43 1.03 4.22
N ARG A 13 2.31 1.76 4.92
CA ARG A 13 2.67 1.56 6.33
C ARG A 13 3.04 0.11 6.66
N PHE A 14 3.82 -0.52 5.79
CA PHE A 14 4.62 -1.70 6.17
C PHE A 14 5.80 -1.28 7.04
N TYR A 15 6.33 -0.07 6.82
CA TYR A 15 7.28 0.62 7.70
C TYR A 15 6.80 2.06 7.95
N ASP A 16 7.21 2.65 9.07
CA ASP A 16 7.02 4.07 9.35
C ASP A 16 8.31 4.85 8.98
N VAL A 17 8.20 6.16 8.73
CA VAL A 17 9.35 7.02 8.46
C VAL A 17 10.13 7.34 9.73
N ASP A 18 11.46 7.34 9.66
CA ASP A 18 12.32 7.73 10.78
C ASP A 18 12.21 9.23 11.11
N SER A 19 12.01 10.06 10.09
CA SER A 19 11.84 11.51 10.24
C SER A 19 10.90 12.09 9.17
N GLY A 20 10.33 13.26 9.46
CA GLY A 20 9.36 13.92 8.59
C GLY A 20 7.94 13.37 8.73
N ARG A 21 7.13 13.56 7.68
CA ARG A 21 5.74 13.12 7.61
C ARG A 21 5.30 12.86 6.18
N ILE A 22 4.42 11.87 6.01
CA ILE A 22 3.72 11.59 4.76
C ILE A 22 2.26 11.97 4.99
N LEU A 23 1.72 12.82 4.12
CA LEU A 23 0.36 13.30 4.22
C LEU A 23 -0.51 12.68 3.11
N VAL A 24 -1.69 12.21 3.48
CA VAL A 24 -2.78 11.86 2.56
C VAL A 24 -3.96 12.75 2.93
N ASP A 25 -4.45 13.54 1.96
CA ASP A 25 -5.49 14.55 2.16
C ASP A 25 -5.19 15.53 3.33
N GLY A 26 -3.91 15.83 3.53
CA GLY A 26 -3.45 16.72 4.61
C GLY A 26 -3.34 16.07 5.99
N ALA A 27 -3.81 14.82 6.16
CA ALA A 27 -3.64 14.06 7.39
C ALA A 27 -2.36 13.21 7.34
N ASP A 28 -1.65 13.12 8.46
CA ASP A 28 -0.49 12.22 8.55
C ASP A 28 -0.96 10.77 8.47
N ILE A 29 -0.36 9.97 7.60
CA ILE A 29 -0.74 8.55 7.44
C ILE A 29 -0.61 7.76 8.75
N ARG A 30 0.22 8.23 9.69
CA ARG A 30 0.38 7.63 11.02
C ARG A 30 -0.87 7.77 11.89
N THR A 31 -1.69 8.80 11.67
CA THR A 31 -2.95 9.04 12.41
C THR A 31 -4.14 8.31 11.79
N LEU A 32 -3.99 7.79 10.57
CA LEU A 32 -5.03 7.02 9.90
C LEU A 32 -5.01 5.56 10.36
N ASP A 33 -6.19 4.96 10.46
CA ASP A 33 -6.31 3.52 10.60
C ASP A 33 -5.67 2.82 9.38
N ARG A 34 -4.86 1.78 9.63
CA ARG A 34 -4.08 1.12 8.58
C ARG A 34 -4.98 0.43 7.56
N TYR A 35 -6.10 -0.14 8.01
CA TYR A 35 -7.03 -0.83 7.13
C TYR A 35 -7.81 0.17 6.26
N ALA A 36 -8.26 1.30 6.83
CA ALA A 36 -8.84 2.41 6.08
C ALA A 36 -7.85 2.97 5.04
N LEU A 37 -6.60 3.25 5.44
CA LEU A 37 -5.55 3.74 4.54
C LEU A 37 -5.32 2.79 3.36
N ARG A 38 -5.16 1.48 3.64
CA ARG A 38 -4.90 0.49 2.59
C ARG A 38 -6.07 0.31 1.62
N ARG A 39 -7.32 0.46 2.08
CA ARG A 39 -8.50 0.43 1.18
C ARG A 39 -8.57 1.62 0.23
N GLN A 40 -7.92 2.72 0.56
CA GLN A 40 -7.83 3.90 -0.32
C GLN A 40 -6.69 3.77 -1.35
N LEU A 41 -5.80 2.78 -1.21
CA LEU A 41 -4.66 2.56 -2.09
C LEU A 41 -4.91 1.35 -3.01
N GLY A 42 -5.02 1.61 -4.31
CA GLY A 42 -4.92 0.56 -5.34
C GLY A 42 -3.46 0.30 -5.68
N ILE A 43 -2.94 -0.90 -5.35
CA ILE A 43 -1.56 -1.28 -5.65
C ILE A 43 -1.58 -2.30 -6.79
N VAL A 44 -0.88 -2.00 -7.88
CA VAL A 44 -0.60 -2.97 -8.94
C VAL A 44 0.84 -3.44 -8.76
N LEU A 45 1.01 -4.70 -8.35
CA LEU A 45 2.32 -5.30 -8.16
C LEU A 45 2.91 -5.74 -9.51
N GLN A 46 4.23 -5.60 -9.66
CA GLN A 46 4.92 -6.07 -10.86
C GLN A 46 4.80 -7.60 -11.02
N ASP A 47 4.91 -8.33 -9.91
CA ASP A 47 4.58 -9.75 -9.82
C ASP A 47 3.25 -9.89 -9.07
N THR A 48 2.19 -10.24 -9.79
CA THR A 48 0.85 -10.43 -9.20
C THR A 48 0.80 -11.80 -8.52
N TYR A 49 0.31 -11.84 -7.27
CA TYR A 49 0.04 -13.10 -6.62
C TYR A 49 -1.31 -13.63 -7.08
N LEU A 50 -1.29 -14.72 -7.86
CA LEU A 50 -2.50 -15.39 -8.32
C LEU A 50 -2.81 -16.58 -7.41
N PHE A 51 -4.06 -16.68 -6.99
CA PHE A 51 -4.56 -17.82 -6.24
C PHE A 51 -5.21 -18.83 -7.19
N THR A 52 -5.20 -20.11 -6.81
CA THR A 52 -5.96 -21.14 -7.53
C THR A 52 -7.44 -20.78 -7.49
N GLY A 53 -8.03 -20.51 -8.66
CA GLY A 53 -9.41 -20.04 -8.81
C GLY A 53 -9.66 -19.47 -10.20
N THR A 54 -10.83 -18.89 -10.40
CA THR A 54 -11.23 -18.20 -11.63
C THR A 54 -10.55 -16.83 -11.76
N VAL A 55 -10.57 -16.28 -12.99
CA VAL A 55 -10.11 -14.91 -13.26
C VAL A 55 -10.90 -13.90 -12.44
N LEU A 56 -12.22 -14.08 -12.29
CA LEU A 56 -13.07 -13.19 -11.51
C LEU A 56 -12.71 -13.19 -10.02
N GLU A 57 -12.40 -14.35 -9.45
CA GLU A 57 -11.97 -14.48 -8.06
C GLU A 57 -10.64 -13.76 -7.83
N ASN A 58 -9.69 -13.86 -8.78
CA ASN A 58 -8.42 -13.15 -8.70
C ASN A 58 -8.56 -11.62 -8.86
N ILE A 59 -9.56 -11.12 -9.62
CA ILE A 59 -9.83 -9.67 -9.75
C ILE A 59 -10.51 -9.08 -8.51
N ARG A 60 -11.32 -9.89 -7.79
CA ARG A 60 -12.05 -9.44 -6.59
C ARG A 60 -11.22 -9.41 -5.31
N TYR A 61 -10.04 -10.03 -5.34
CA TYR A 61 -9.09 -10.04 -4.24
C TYR A 61 -8.36 -8.70 -4.14
#